data_AF-A0A936BCD0-F1
#
_entry.id   AF-A0A936BCD0-F1
#
_cell.length_a   1.000
_cell.length_b   1.000
_cell.length_c   1.000
_cell.angle_alpha   90.00
_cell.angle_beta   90.00
_cell.angle_gamma   90.00
#
_symmetry.space_group_name_H-M   'P 1'
#
loop_
_entity.id
_entity.type
_entity.pdbx_description
1 polymer ?
#
loop_
_entity_poly.entity_id
_entity_poly.type
_entity_poly.pdbx_seq_one_letter_code
_entity_poly.pdbx_strand_id
1 'polypeptide(L)'
;MAGLASALALAATGRECLILERAPALEEVGAGLQLSPNATRILRRLGVLDRLDGIAARPLAVVLVRADTGRELARIPLGRHAEARWGAPYLTVHRADLQRALAGAVEDSPSIGMLLGAAVEKATTGAMACG
;
A
#
# COMPACT_ATOMS: atom_id res chain seq x y z
N MET A 1 -5.22 0.44 -5.50
CA MET A 1 -4.41 0.17 -4.28
C MET A 1 -5.21 -0.24 -3.05
N ALA A 2 -6.22 0.54 -2.62
CA ALA A 2 -6.98 0.22 -1.40
C ALA A 2 -7.64 -1.18 -1.46
N GLY A 3 -8.26 -1.55 -2.59
CA GLY A 3 -8.85 -2.88 -2.78
C GLY A 3 -7.87 -4.04 -2.58
N LEU A 4 -6.66 -3.92 -3.14
CA LEU A 4 -5.59 -4.91 -2.98
C LEU A 4 -5.18 -5.05 -1.50
N ALA A 5 -4.95 -3.93 -0.82
CA ALA A 5 -4.58 -3.93 0.59
C ALA A 5 -5.70 -4.50 1.49
N SER A 6 -6.96 -4.16 1.20
CA SER A 6 -8.12 -4.70 1.91
C SER A 6 -8.26 -6.21 1.71
N ALA A 7 -8.06 -6.72 0.48
CA ALA A 7 -8.12 -8.14 0.19
C ALA A 7 -7.04 -8.92 0.96
N LEU A 8 -5.80 -8.41 0.99
CA LEU A 8 -4.71 -8.98 1.80
C LEU A 8 -5.06 -8.99 3.30
N ALA A 9 -5.66 -7.89 3.80
CA ALA A 9 -6.07 -7.82 5.19
C ALA A 9 -7.20 -8.81 5.52
N LEU A 10 -8.17 -9.02 4.62
CA LEU A 10 -9.23 -10.02 4.77
C LEU A 10 -8.66 -11.44 4.75
N ALA A 11 -7.79 -11.74 3.79
CA ALA A 11 -7.11 -13.04 3.68
C ALA A 11 -6.27 -13.35 4.92
N ALA A 12 -5.59 -12.36 5.50
CA ALA A 12 -4.86 -12.51 6.77
C ALA A 12 -5.76 -12.89 7.97
N THR A 13 -7.08 -12.75 7.84
CA THR A 13 -8.06 -13.22 8.85
C THR A 13 -8.67 -14.59 8.52
N GLY A 14 -8.15 -15.28 7.50
CA GLY A 14 -8.67 -16.58 7.04
C GLY A 14 -9.94 -16.49 6.19
N ARG A 15 -10.25 -15.30 5.65
CA ARG A 15 -11.43 -15.09 4.81
C ARG A 15 -11.05 -15.08 3.35
N GLU A 16 -11.78 -15.84 2.55
CA GLU A 16 -11.68 -15.76 1.10
C GLU A 16 -12.34 -14.47 0.58
N CYS A 17 -11.78 -13.88 -0.46
CA CYS A 17 -12.40 -12.74 -1.13
C CYS A 17 -12.12 -12.72 -2.63
N LEU A 18 -12.99 -12.02 -3.36
CA LEU A 18 -12.86 -11.77 -4.79
C LEU A 18 -12.78 -10.27 -5.03
N ILE A 19 -11.73 -9.84 -5.71
CA ILE A 19 -11.58 -8.46 -6.19
C ILE A 19 -12.21 -8.38 -7.58
N LEU A 20 -13.13 -7.44 -7.75
CA LEU A 20 -13.71 -7.07 -9.04
C LEU A 20 -13.20 -5.68 -9.42
N GLU A 21 -12.44 -5.58 -10.50
CA GLU A 21 -11.89 -4.33 -11.02
C GLU A 21 -12.45 -4.06 -12.41
N ARG A 22 -12.98 -2.86 -12.63
CA ARG A 22 -13.59 -2.47 -13.91
C ARG A 22 -12.56 -2.35 -15.02
N ALA A 23 -11.35 -1.90 -14.70
CA ALA A 23 -10.28 -1.79 -15.69
C ALA A 23 -9.80 -3.18 -16.16
N PRO A 24 -9.49 -3.36 -17.46
CA PRO A 24 -8.99 -4.64 -17.98
C PRO A 24 -7.55 -4.94 -17.54
N ALA A 25 -6.83 -3.93 -17.04
CA ALA A 25 -5.48 -4.03 -16.53
C ALA A 25 -5.32 -3.08 -15.33
N LEU A 26 -4.40 -3.42 -14.42
CA LEU A 26 -3.98 -2.50 -13.37
C LEU A 26 -3.02 -1.47 -13.96
N GLU A 27 -3.54 -0.31 -14.35
CA GLU A 27 -2.75 0.80 -14.89
C GLU A 27 -2.82 2.01 -13.95
N GLU A 28 -1.66 2.53 -13.58
CA GLU A 28 -1.53 3.78 -12.82
C GLU A 28 -0.47 4.66 -13.48
N VAL A 29 -0.81 5.95 -13.67
CA VAL A 29 0.14 6.96 -14.11
C VAL A 29 0.96 7.42 -12.90
N GLY A 30 2.28 7.33 -13.02
CA GLY A 30 3.20 7.44 -11.90
C GLY A 30 3.28 8.83 -11.26
N ALA A 31 3.10 8.88 -9.95
CA ALA A 31 3.56 9.95 -9.07
C ALA A 31 4.26 9.33 -7.85
N GLY A 32 5.21 10.06 -7.26
CA GLY A 32 5.87 9.64 -6.03
C GLY A 32 4.91 9.66 -4.84
N LEU A 33 4.97 8.63 -4.01
CA LEU A 33 4.22 8.51 -2.76
C LEU A 33 5.18 8.47 -1.58
N GLN A 34 4.76 9.15 -0.51
CA GLN A 34 5.40 9.10 0.80
C GLN A 34 4.69 8.06 1.67
N LEU A 35 5.43 7.08 2.16
CA LEU A 35 4.97 6.03 3.04
C LEU A 35 5.59 6.22 4.43
N SER A 36 4.81 6.78 5.35
CA SER A 36 5.23 6.95 6.74
C SER A 36 5.32 5.61 7.49
N PRO A 37 6.03 5.56 8.64
CA PRO A 37 6.23 4.34 9.43
C PRO A 37 4.96 3.57 9.81
N ASN A 38 3.83 4.27 10.01
CA ASN A 38 2.55 3.61 10.26
C ASN A 38 2.07 2.78 9.05
N ALA A 39 2.24 3.28 7.83
CA ALA A 39 1.86 2.59 6.61
C ALA A 39 2.81 1.40 6.34
N THR A 40 4.13 1.62 6.44
CA THR A 40 5.12 0.56 6.21
C THR A 40 5.05 -0.55 7.25
N ARG A 41 4.65 -0.26 8.50
CA ARG A 41 4.29 -1.29 9.50
C ARG A 41 3.16 -2.18 9.04
N ILE A 42 2.10 -1.62 8.45
CA ILE A 42 0.98 -2.40 7.94
C ILE A 42 1.41 -3.19 6.71
N LEU A 43 2.14 -2.58 5.77
CA LEU A 43 2.67 -3.30 4.61
C LEU A 43 3.57 -4.48 5.01
N ARG A 44 4.33 -4.37 6.10
CA ARG A 44 5.10 -5.50 6.65
C ARG A 44 4.18 -6.62 7.12
N ARG A 45 3.13 -6.30 7.88
CA ARG A 45 2.14 -7.29 8.36
C ARG A 45 1.39 -7.98 7.22
N LEU A 46 1.21 -7.27 6.10
CA LEU A 46 0.58 -7.81 4.90
C LEU A 46 1.57 -8.57 3.99
N GLY A 47 2.85 -8.70 4.36
CA GLY A 47 3.86 -9.39 3.55
C GLY A 47 4.31 -8.64 2.29
N VAL A 48 4.09 -7.32 2.24
CA VAL A 48 4.35 -6.47 1.06
C VAL A 48 5.62 -5.66 1.19
N LEU A 49 6.05 -5.33 2.42
CA LEU A 49 7.16 -4.38 2.64
C LEU A 49 8.45 -4.81 1.94
N ASP A 50 8.79 -6.09 1.99
CA ASP A 50 10.04 -6.62 1.42
C ASP A 50 10.05 -6.53 -0.13
N ARG A 51 8.87 -6.51 -0.76
CA ARG A 51 8.74 -6.29 -2.22
C ARG A 51 9.07 -4.86 -2.63
N LEU A 52 9.18 -3.94 -1.67
CA LEU A 52 9.57 -2.55 -1.91
C LEU A 52 11.07 -2.32 -1.76
N ASP A 53 11.83 -3.31 -1.27
CA ASP A 53 13.27 -3.17 -1.18
C ASP A 53 13.91 -3.09 -2.57
N GLY A 54 14.87 -2.18 -2.72
CA GLY A 54 15.52 -1.90 -4.01
C GLY A 54 14.73 -0.99 -4.96
N ILE A 55 13.41 -0.86 -4.80
CA ILE A 55 12.57 0.01 -5.65
C ILE A 55 12.02 1.24 -4.92
N ALA A 56 11.98 1.21 -3.58
CA ALA A 56 11.66 2.37 -2.76
C ALA A 56 12.92 3.09 -2.27
N ALA A 57 12.91 4.42 -2.32
CA ALA A 57 13.93 5.25 -1.72
C ALA A 57 13.69 5.40 -0.21
N ARG A 58 14.78 5.58 0.54
CA ARG A 58 14.81 5.75 2.01
C ARG A 58 15.32 7.16 2.35
N PRO A 59 14.44 8.17 2.44
CA PRO A 59 14.84 9.53 2.75
C PRO A 59 15.52 9.63 4.12
N LEU A 60 16.50 10.54 4.24
CA LEU A 60 17.19 10.82 5.50
C LEU A 60 16.44 11.82 6.38
N ALA A 61 15.58 12.66 5.82
CA ALA A 61 14.76 13.61 6.57
C ALA A 61 13.57 14.09 5.75
N VAL A 62 12.53 14.58 6.43
CA VAL A 62 11.57 15.53 5.87
C VAL A 62 12.00 16.92 6.29
N VAL A 63 12.13 17.84 5.34
CA VAL A 63 12.55 19.22 5.60
C VAL A 63 11.40 20.14 5.18
N LEU A 64 10.89 20.91 6.15
CA LEU A 64 9.91 21.96 5.90
C LEU A 64 10.68 23.26 5.63
N VAL A 65 10.44 23.88 4.49
CA VAL A 65 11.08 25.14 4.08
C VAL A 65 10.05 26.21 3.81
N ARG A 66 10.43 27.48 3.99
CA ARG A 66 9.68 28.61 3.45
C ARG A 66 9.79 28.62 1.93
N ALA A 67 8.64 28.69 1.26
CA ALA A 67 8.60 28.59 -0.21
C ALA A 67 9.26 29.77 -0.92
N ASP A 68 9.21 30.96 -0.34
CA ASP A 68 9.74 32.21 -0.92
C ASP A 68 11.26 32.35 -0.77
N THR A 69 11.79 31.89 0.36
CA THR A 69 13.19 32.14 0.78
C THR A 69 14.03 30.87 0.81
N GLY A 70 13.40 29.69 0.71
CA GLY A 70 14.05 28.39 0.92
C GLY A 70 14.49 28.15 2.36
N ARG A 71 14.19 29.07 3.30
CA ARG A 71 14.65 28.97 4.69
C ARG A 71 14.03 27.77 5.38
N GLU A 72 14.87 26.89 5.92
CA GLU A 72 14.43 25.76 6.74
C GLU A 72 13.66 26.24 7.97
N LEU A 73 12.45 25.70 8.14
CA LEU A 73 11.58 25.94 9.29
C LEU A 73 11.63 24.78 10.28
N ALA A 74 11.72 23.55 9.77
CA ALA A 74 11.78 22.34 10.60
C ALA A 74 12.42 21.19 9.82
N ARG A 75 13.01 20.25 10.58
CA ARG A 75 13.58 19.02 10.05
C ARG A 75 13.19 17.84 10.92
N ILE A 76 12.65 16.82 10.28
CA ILE A 76 12.28 15.56 10.91
C ILE A 76 13.29 14.51 10.44
N PRO A 77 14.23 14.04 11.29
CA PRO A 77 15.18 13.01 10.91
C PRO A 77 14.45 11.69 10.63
N LEU A 78 14.79 11.05 9.51
CA LEU A 78 14.26 9.77 9.04
C LEU A 78 15.37 8.71 9.00
N GLY A 79 15.36 7.81 8.01
CA GLY A 79 16.28 6.67 7.91
C GLY A 79 16.30 5.84 9.20
N ARG A 80 17.51 5.60 9.72
CA ARG A 80 17.72 4.84 10.96
C ARG A 80 17.00 5.46 12.17
N HIS A 81 16.84 6.78 12.22
CA HIS A 81 16.12 7.43 13.33
C HIS A 81 14.64 7.06 13.30
N ALA A 82 14.02 7.07 12.11
CA ALA A 82 12.62 6.67 11.96
C ALA A 82 12.39 5.21 12.37
N GLU A 83 13.27 4.32 11.92
CA GLU A 83 13.21 2.90 12.25
C GLU A 83 13.38 2.64 13.75
N ALA A 84 14.37 3.28 14.39
CA ALA A 84 14.59 3.14 15.83
C ALA A 84 13.44 3.70 16.67
N ARG A 85 12.86 4.84 16.26
CA ARG A 85 11.78 5.51 16.99
C ARG A 85 10.42 4.85 16.80
N TRP A 86 10.09 4.44 15.57
CA TRP A 86 8.74 4.00 15.20
C TRP A 86 8.63 2.51 14.82
N GLY A 87 9.75 1.79 14.80
CA GLY A 87 9.81 0.36 14.48
C GLY A 87 9.61 0.03 13.00
N ALA A 88 9.66 1.04 12.11
CA ALA A 88 9.53 0.85 10.67
C ALA A 88 10.08 2.03 9.86
N PRO A 89 10.47 1.78 8.60
CA PRO A 89 11.07 2.80 7.76
C PRO A 89 10.03 3.81 7.27
N TYR A 90 10.52 5.01 7.01
CA TYR A 90 9.86 5.94 6.11
C TYR A 90 10.37 5.68 4.70
N LEU A 91 9.48 5.46 3.74
CA LEU A 91 9.83 5.17 2.35
C LEU A 91 9.21 6.18 1.39
N THR A 92 9.83 6.36 0.23
CA THR A 92 9.22 7.02 -0.92
C THR A 92 9.29 6.09 -2.12
N VAL A 93 8.17 5.90 -2.82
CA VAL A 93 8.06 4.92 -3.91
C VAL A 93 7.14 5.45 -5.00
N HIS A 94 7.31 5.01 -6.26
CA HIS A 94 6.30 5.31 -7.28
C HIS A 94 5.00 4.56 -6.98
N ARG A 95 3.86 5.23 -7.21
CA ARG A 95 2.54 4.62 -7.03
C ARG A 95 2.38 3.29 -7.78
N ALA A 96 2.87 3.22 -9.02
CA ALA A 96 2.81 2.03 -9.84
C ALA A 96 3.62 0.85 -9.24
N ASP A 97 4.77 1.13 -8.64
CA ASP A 97 5.59 0.11 -7.96
C ASP A 97 4.87 -0.44 -6.72
N LEU A 98 4.27 0.44 -5.91
CA LEU A 98 3.49 0.00 -4.75
C LEU A 98 2.26 -0.81 -5.16
N GLN A 99 1.56 -0.40 -6.22
CA GLN A 99 0.43 -1.17 -6.76
C GLN A 99 0.88 -2.55 -7.24
N ARG A 100 2.00 -2.64 -7.98
CA ARG A 100 2.58 -3.91 -8.43
C ARG A 100 2.99 -4.80 -7.26
N ALA A 101 3.61 -4.24 -6.22
CA ALA A 101 3.97 -4.99 -5.02
C ALA A 101 2.74 -5.56 -4.29
N LEU A 102 1.67 -4.76 -4.17
CA LEU A 102 0.39 -5.21 -3.61
C LEU A 102 -0.29 -6.26 -4.48
N ALA A 103 -0.29 -6.08 -5.80
CA ALA A 103 -0.90 -7.02 -6.75
C ALA A 103 -0.18 -8.36 -6.73
N GLY A 104 1.16 -8.38 -6.76
CA GLY A 104 1.93 -9.62 -6.63
C GLY A 104 1.68 -10.33 -5.31
N ALA A 105 1.53 -9.61 -4.20
CA ALA A 105 1.15 -10.23 -2.93
C ALA A 105 -0.27 -10.83 -2.95
N VAL A 106 -1.20 -10.21 -3.70
CA VAL A 106 -2.54 -10.77 -3.91
C VAL A 106 -2.48 -12.02 -4.77
N GLU A 107 -1.72 -12.02 -5.85
CA GLU A 107 -1.55 -13.17 -6.76
C GLU A 107 -0.94 -14.39 -6.04
N ASP A 108 -0.02 -14.15 -5.11
CA ASP A 108 0.60 -15.21 -4.30
C ASP A 108 -0.33 -15.77 -3.20
N SER A 109 -1.48 -15.14 -2.95
CA SER A 109 -2.42 -15.54 -1.90
C SER A 109 -3.54 -16.43 -2.45
N PRO A 110 -3.62 -17.72 -2.06
CA PRO A 110 -4.63 -18.65 -2.60
C PRO A 110 -6.07 -18.30 -2.19
N SER A 111 -6.25 -17.53 -1.12
CA SER A 111 -7.57 -17.10 -0.62
C SER A 111 -8.12 -15.85 -1.33
N ILE A 112 -7.40 -15.30 -2.32
CA ILE A 112 -7.83 -14.09 -3.03
C ILE A 112 -7.97 -14.39 -4.52
N GLY A 113 -9.19 -14.24 -5.03
CA GLY A 113 -9.44 -14.15 -6.46
C GLY A 113 -9.35 -12.70 -6.95
N MET A 114 -8.92 -12.50 -8.20
CA MET A 114 -8.99 -11.19 -8.86
C MET A 114 -9.54 -11.35 -10.27
N LEU A 115 -10.58 -10.56 -10.58
CA LEU A 115 -11.18 -10.48 -11.91
C LEU A 115 -11.11 -9.03 -12.40
N LEU A 116 -10.36 -8.82 -13.47
CA LEU A 116 -10.25 -7.54 -14.18
C LEU A 116 -11.32 -7.45 -15.28
N GLY A 117 -11.66 -6.23 -15.70
CA GLY A 117 -12.75 -5.99 -16.65
C GLY A 117 -14.16 -6.24 -16.09
N ALA A 118 -14.31 -6.38 -14.78
CA ALA A 118 -15.57 -6.69 -14.11
C ALA A 118 -16.00 -5.52 -13.20
N ALA A 119 -17.17 -4.95 -13.48
CA ALA A 119 -17.73 -3.86 -12.69
C ALA A 119 -18.82 -4.38 -11.74
N VAL A 120 -18.81 -3.91 -10.49
CA VAL A 120 -19.95 -4.08 -9.58
C VAL A 120 -20.99 -3.03 -9.91
N GLU A 121 -22.14 -3.45 -10.44
CA GLU A 121 -23.26 -2.54 -10.72
C GLU A 121 -24.16 -2.31 -9.49
N LYS A 122 -24.33 -3.35 -8.67
CA LYS A 122 -25.20 -3.34 -7.50
C LYS A 122 -24.69 -4.31 -6.44
N ALA A 123 -24.73 -3.88 -5.19
CA ALA A 123 -24.49 -4.71 -4.03
C ALA A 123 -25.71 -4.64 -3.10
N THR A 124 -26.25 -5.80 -2.70
CA THR A 124 -27.36 -5.89 -1.76
C THR A 124 -26.96 -6.76 -0.60
N THR A 125 -27.21 -6.31 0.63
CA THR A 125 -26.97 -7.11 1.82
C THR A 125 -28.14 -8.07 2.02
N GLY A 126 -27.95 -9.34 1.66
CA GLY A 126 -28.83 -10.42 2.09
C GLY A 126 -28.25 -11.07 3.34
N ALA A 127 -29.07 -11.36 4.35
CA ALA A 127 -28.64 -12.22 5.44
C ALA A 127 -28.36 -13.60 4.84
N MET A 128 -27.10 -14.03 4.80
CA MET A 128 -26.78 -15.43 4.54
C MET A 128 -27.24 -16.24 5.74
N ALA A 129 -28.37 -16.93 5.61
CA ALA A 129 -28.69 -18.02 6.50
C ALA A 129 -27.71 -19.16 6.19
N CYS A 130 -26.65 -19.29 6.99
CA CYS A 130 -25.88 -20.53 7.03
C CYS A 130 -26.78 -21.59 7.68
N GLY A 131 -27.24 -22.55 6.87
CA GLY A 131 -27.83 -23.80 7.33
C GLY A 131 -26.77 -24.83 7.69
#